data_AF-A0A7V9GGC5-F1
#
_entry.id   AF-A0A7V9GGC5-F1
#
_cell.length_a   1.000
_cell.length_b   1.000
_cell.length_c   1.000
_cell.angle_alpha   90.00
_cell.angle_beta   90.00
_cell.angle_gamma   90.00
#
_symmetry.space_group_name_H-M   'P 1'
#
loop_
_entity.id
_entity.type
_entity.pdbx_description
1 polymer ?
#
loop_
_entity_poly.entity_id
_entity_poly.type
_entity_poly.pdbx_seq_one_letter_code
_entity_poly.pdbx_strand_id
1 'polypeptide(L)'
;MTDAGDFDVLATMETAPGRRMSYDDLAQRAIVAEVDGVRVQVVALSDIIASKETADRAKDREALPELRWLAAQRTASGSSVPPCSSPPPPSS
;
A
#
# COMPACT_ATOMS: atom_id res chain seq x y z
N MET A 1 -16.29 11.03 -23.83
CA MET A 1 -15.78 11.74 -22.65
C MET A 1 -16.89 11.74 -21.62
N THR A 2 -16.74 11.02 -20.52
CA THR A 2 -17.76 10.94 -19.46
C THR A 2 -17.67 12.15 -18.55
N ASP A 3 -18.81 12.58 -18.02
CA ASP A 3 -18.97 13.75 -17.16
C ASP A 3 -18.25 13.64 -15.80
N ALA A 4 -17.68 12.46 -15.50
CA ALA A 4 -16.97 12.13 -14.26
C ALA A 4 -15.43 12.27 -14.34
N GLY A 5 -14.88 12.79 -15.44
CA GLY A 5 -13.44 12.90 -15.63
C GLY A 5 -12.74 11.54 -15.82
N ASP A 6 -11.42 11.50 -15.59
CA ASP A 6 -10.51 10.35 -15.83
C ASP A 6 -10.58 9.29 -14.70
N PHE A 7 -11.79 9.01 -14.22
CA PHE A 7 -12.05 8.11 -13.09
C PHE A 7 -12.41 6.71 -13.59
N ASP A 8 -11.49 5.77 -13.46
CA ASP A 8 -11.70 4.37 -13.86
C ASP A 8 -12.22 3.53 -12.68
N VAL A 9 -13.29 2.77 -12.90
CA VAL A 9 -13.91 1.91 -11.87
C VAL A 9 -13.70 0.46 -12.27
N LEU A 10 -12.93 -0.27 -11.47
CA LEU A 10 -12.62 -1.67 -11.69
C LEU A 10 -13.35 -2.53 -10.66
N ALA A 11 -14.11 -3.52 -11.11
CA ALA A 11 -14.82 -4.45 -10.22
C ALA A 11 -13.89 -5.49 -9.56
N THR A 12 -12.75 -5.78 -10.19
CA THR A 12 -11.75 -6.72 -9.69
C THR A 12 -10.36 -6.19 -10.02
N MET A 13 -9.41 -6.39 -9.11
CA MET A 13 -8.01 -6.03 -9.31
C MET A 13 -7.18 -7.30 -9.51
N GLU A 14 -6.37 -7.36 -10.56
CA GLU A 14 -5.40 -8.45 -10.71
C GLU A 14 -4.16 -8.11 -9.91
N THR A 15 -3.77 -8.98 -8.98
CA THR A 15 -2.65 -8.76 -8.05
C THR A 15 -1.48 -9.73 -8.29
N ALA A 16 -1.71 -10.77 -9.08
CA ALA A 16 -0.69 -11.68 -9.58
C ALA A 16 -1.22 -12.32 -10.87
N PRO A 17 -0.36 -12.87 -11.76
CA PRO A 17 -0.81 -13.49 -13.00
C PRO A 17 -1.89 -14.54 -12.75
N GLY A 18 -3.11 -14.29 -13.26
CA GLY A 18 -4.26 -15.19 -13.10
C GLY A 18 -4.94 -15.14 -11.73
N ARG A 19 -4.49 -14.28 -10.81
CA ARG A 19 -5.11 -14.05 -9.50
C ARG A 19 -5.75 -12.67 -9.46
N ARG A 20 -7.09 -12.66 -9.50
CA ARG A 20 -7.88 -11.46 -9.28
C ARG A 20 -8.46 -11.46 -7.87
N MET A 21 -8.42 -10.32 -7.22
CA MET A 21 -9.08 -10.07 -5.95
C MET A 21 -10.35 -9.25 -6.20
N SER A 22 -11.42 -9.61 -5.49
CA SER A 22 -12.68 -8.86 -5.50
C SER A 22 -12.56 -7.60 -4.64
N TYR A 23 -13.52 -6.68 -4.76
CA TYR A 23 -13.59 -5.52 -3.89
C TYR A 23 -13.58 -5.91 -2.39
N ASP A 24 -14.37 -6.91 -2.00
CA ASP A 24 -14.46 -7.35 -0.61
C ASP A 24 -13.11 -7.87 -0.08
N ASP A 25 -12.35 -8.61 -0.91
CA ASP A 25 -11.02 -9.10 -0.52
C ASP A 25 -10.02 -7.96 -0.29
N LEU A 26 -10.10 -6.91 -1.10
CA LEU A 26 -9.23 -5.73 -1.02
C LEU A 26 -9.65 -4.84 0.14
N ALA A 27 -10.96 -4.67 0.37
CA ALA A 27 -11.51 -3.85 1.44
C ALA A 27 -11.13 -4.38 2.82
N GLN A 28 -11.06 -5.70 3.00
CA GLN A 28 -10.60 -6.33 4.25
C GLN A 28 -9.16 -5.96 4.64
N ARG A 29 -8.30 -5.65 3.65
CA ARG A 29 -6.89 -5.29 3.86
C ARG A 29 -6.60 -3.82 3.57
N ALA A 30 -7.64 -3.05 3.27
CA ALA A 30 -7.52 -1.65 2.95
C ALA A 30 -7.16 -0.85 4.20
N ILE A 31 -6.36 0.18 4.00
CA ILE A 31 -6.10 1.22 4.99
C ILE A 31 -7.04 2.39 4.72
N VAL A 32 -7.55 3.01 5.77
CA VAL A 32 -8.30 4.26 5.64
C VAL A 32 -7.30 5.40 5.58
N ALA A 33 -7.32 6.15 4.47
CA ALA A 33 -6.60 7.41 4.32
C ALA A 33 -7.59 8.56 4.30
N GLU A 34 -7.19 9.72 4.82
CA GLU A 34 -7.97 10.94 4.76
C GLU A 34 -7.35 11.86 3.70
N VAL A 35 -8.13 12.21 2.69
CA VAL A 35 -7.71 13.08 1.58
C VAL A 35 -8.75 14.17 1.45
N ASP A 36 -8.35 15.43 1.63
CA ASP A 36 -9.23 16.60 1.58
C ASP A 36 -10.49 16.48 2.46
N GLY A 37 -10.35 15.86 3.65
CA GLY A 37 -11.45 15.63 4.59
C GLY A 37 -12.35 14.43 4.24
N VAL A 38 -12.02 13.69 3.17
CA VAL A 38 -12.74 12.49 2.74
C VAL A 38 -11.97 11.26 3.18
N ARG A 39 -12.63 10.37 3.92
CA ARG A 39 -12.09 9.06 4.29
C ARG A 39 -12.23 8.10 3.11
N VAL A 40 -11.10 7.73 2.52
CA VAL A 40 -11.00 6.80 1.40
C VAL A 40 -10.34 5.49 1.85
N GLN A 41 -10.89 4.37 1.41
CA GLN A 41 -10.27 3.06 1.60
C GLN A 41 -9.25 2.85 0.48
N VAL A 42 -7.99 2.80 0.85
CA VAL A 42 -6.88 2.58 -0.07
C VAL A 42 -6.36 1.17 0.16
N VAL A 43 -6.25 0.36 -0.88
CA VAL A 43 -5.72 -1.00 -0.71
C VAL A 43 -4.27 -0.96 -0.21
N ALA A 44 -3.84 -2.02 0.47
CA ALA A 44 -2.48 -2.10 0.99
C ALA A 44 -1.44 -1.82 -0.11
N LEU A 45 -0.41 -1.06 0.23
CA LEU A 45 0.62 -0.64 -0.72
C LEU A 45 1.30 -1.84 -1.42
N SER A 46 1.44 -2.97 -0.72
CA SER A 46 1.92 -4.24 -1.29
C SER A 46 1.02 -4.77 -2.41
N ASP A 47 -0.31 -4.69 -2.22
CA ASP A 47 -1.29 -5.16 -3.22
C ASP A 47 -1.33 -4.21 -4.43
N ILE A 48 -1.15 -2.90 -4.21
CA ILE A 48 -0.99 -1.91 -5.29
C ILE A 48 0.24 -2.23 -6.14
N ILE A 49 1.39 -2.47 -5.49
CA ILE A 49 2.64 -2.81 -6.19
C ILE A 49 2.44 -4.08 -7.00
N ALA A 50 1.89 -5.14 -6.39
CA ALA A 50 1.67 -6.41 -7.06
C ALA A 50 0.71 -6.28 -8.26
N SER A 51 -0.33 -5.44 -8.13
CA SER A 51 -1.23 -5.16 -9.23
C SER A 51 -0.57 -4.41 -10.38
N LYS A 52 0.26 -3.41 -10.07
CA LYS A 52 1.00 -2.64 -11.08
C LYS A 52 2.11 -3.45 -11.75
N GLU A 53 2.77 -4.33 -11.01
CA GLU A 53 3.73 -5.30 -11.56
C GLU A 53 3.05 -6.28 -12.51
N THR A 54 1.83 -6.72 -12.18
CA THR A 54 1.07 -7.65 -13.04
C THR A 54 0.50 -6.96 -14.27
N ALA A 55 0.06 -5.71 -14.16
CA ALA A 55 -0.48 -4.95 -15.29
C ALA A 55 0.57 -4.64 -16.36
N ASP A 56 1.84 -4.48 -15.95
CA ASP A 56 3.04 -4.25 -16.79
C ASP A 56 2.83 -3.27 -17.96
N ARG A 57 1.99 -2.25 -17.76
CA ARG A 57 1.84 -1.16 -18.73
C ARG A 57 3.02 -0.20 -18.60
N ALA A 58 3.39 0.48 -19.69
CA ALA A 58 4.50 1.43 -19.69
C ALA A 58 4.40 2.48 -18.57
N LYS A 59 3.19 2.99 -18.32
CA LYS A 59 2.90 3.94 -17.24
C LYS A 59 3.03 3.34 -15.83
N ASP A 60 2.73 2.05 -15.67
CA ASP A 60 2.88 1.37 -14.38
C ASP A 60 4.36 1.10 -14.05
N ARG A 61 5.18 0.73 -15.06
CA ARG A 61 6.63 0.54 -14.89
C ARG A 61 7.36 1.78 -14.38
N GLU A 62 6.93 2.96 -14.81
CA GLU A 62 7.52 4.24 -14.36
C GLU A 62 7.17 4.55 -12.89
N ALA A 63 6.00 4.12 -12.41
CA ALA A 63 5.55 4.35 -11.04
C ALA A 63 6.08 3.31 -10.02
N LEU A 64 6.47 2.12 -10.47
CA LEU A 64 7.01 1.06 -9.61
C LEU A 64 8.21 1.47 -8.73
N PRO A 65 9.26 2.15 -9.24
CA PRO A 65 10.39 2.54 -8.40
C PRO A 65 10.00 3.47 -7.26
N GLU A 66 9.08 4.41 -7.49
CA GLU A 66 8.57 5.32 -6.46
C GLU A 66 7.76 4.58 -5.40
N LEU A 67 6.85 3.68 -5.81
CA LEU A 67 6.04 2.88 -4.88
C LEU A 67 6.89 1.95 -4.00
N ARG A 68 7.95 1.36 -4.57
CA ARG A 68 8.91 0.54 -3.80
C ARG A 68 9.68 1.38 -2.78
N TRP A 69 10.06 2.61 -3.14
CA TRP A 69 10.71 3.54 -2.21
C TRP A 69 9.78 3.97 -1.05
N LEU A 70 8.49 4.21 -1.33
CA LEU A 70 7.48 4.48 -0.30
C LEU A 70 7.27 3.28 0.63
N ALA A 71 7.25 2.06 0.09
CA ALA A 71 7.13 0.85 0.90
C ALA A 71 8.31 0.69 1.87
N ALA A 72 9.54 0.95 1.41
CA ALA A 72 10.75 0.87 2.22
C ALA A 72 10.78 1.90 3.37
N GLN A 73 10.26 3.11 3.16
CA GLN A 73 10.18 4.11 4.24
C GLN A 73 9.12 3.76 5.29
N ARG A 74 8.03 3.13 4.86
CA ARG A 74 6.94 2.74 5.75
C ARG A 74 7.34 1.60 6.68
N THR A 75 8.18 0.67 6.21
CA THR A 75 8.78 -0.37 7.06
C THR A 75 9.84 0.20 7.99
N ALA A 76 10.64 1.17 7.54
CA ALA A 76 11.63 1.84 8.38
C ALA A 76 10.99 2.68 9.51
N SER A 77 9.89 3.38 9.24
CA SER A 77 9.17 4.18 10.25
C SER A 77 8.38 3.33 11.25
N GLY A 78 8.10 2.07 10.93
CA GLY A 78 7.46 1.10 11.83
C GLY A 78 8.41 0.41 12.82
N SER A 79 9.71 0.66 12.76
CA SER A 79 10.73 0.02 13.60
C SER A 79 11.45 1.04 14.50
N SER A 80 10.69 1.74 15.35
CA SER A 80 11.23 2.35 16.56
C SER A 80 10.64 1.63 17.78
N VAL A 81 11.13 0.41 18.01
CA VAL A 81 11.26 -0.10 19.38
C VAL A 81 12.75 -0.25 19.60
N PRO A 82 13.43 0.69 20.28
CA PRO A 82 14.73 0.39 20.84
C PRO A 82 14.54 -0.78 21.84
N PRO A 83 15.37 -1.84 21.85
CA PRO A 83 15.43 -2.67 23.03
C PRO A 83 15.85 -1.75 24.17
N CYS A 84 14.93 -1.47 25.10
CA CYS A 84 15.27 -0.79 26.35
C CYS A 84 16.51 -1.47 26.92
N SER A 85 17.63 -0.75 26.93
CA SER A 85 18.77 -1.08 27.77
C SER A 85 18.26 -1.13 29.21
N SER A 86 18.12 -2.34 29.74
CA SER A 86 17.95 -2.55 31.18
C SER A 86 19.12 -1.87 31.92
N PRO A 87 18.88 -1.01 32.92
CA PRO A 87 19.96 -0.48 33.74
C PRO A 87 20.56 -1.60 34.63
N PRO A 88 21.87 -1.56 34.94
CA PRO A 88 22.49 -2.55 35.82
C PRO A 88 21.98 -2.38 37.27
N PRO A 89 21.77 -3.48 38.03
CA PRO A 89 21.43 -3.37 39.45
C PRO A 89 22.63 -2.87 40.28
N PRO A 90 22.39 -2.17 41.40
CA PRO A 90 23.44 -1.53 42.20
C PRO A 90 24.31 -2.55 42.95
N SER A 91 25.58 -2.20 43.11
CA SER A 91 26.55 -2.90 43.95
C SER A 91 26.08 -3.03 45.41
N SER A 92 26.24 -4.23 45.97
CA SER A 92 26.34 -4.50 47.40
C SER A 92 27.25 -5.71 47.61
#